data_AF-A0A4E0RN32-F1
#
_entry.id   AF-A0A4E0RN32-F1
#
_cell.length_a   1.000
_cell.length_b   1.000
_cell.length_c   1.000
_cell.angle_alpha   90.00
_cell.angle_beta   90.00
_cell.angle_gamma   90.00
#
_symmetry.space_group_name_H-M   'P 1'
#
loop_
_entity.id
_entity.type
_entity.pdbx_description
1 polymer ?
#
loop_
_entity_poly.entity_id
_entity_poly.type
_entity_poly.pdbx_seq_one_letter_code
_entity_poly.pdbx_strand_id
1 'polypeptide(L)'
;MYLTRLCFGRFIPWRGVPGSLWSGKQRKIPRLTHSRKSAFLDQMLVCQQNHRYLQNPFVSAEAERPYAEEKMRLELEKENQLFYNRYAEQFNRRFVTRKLEETWTLLSKSKRFDL
;
A
#
# COMPACT_ATOMS: atom_id res chain seq x y z
N MET A 1 10.92 -29.44 -41.37
CA MET A 1 11.42 -29.93 -40.07
C MET A 1 12.90 -29.63 -39.98
N TYR A 2 13.30 -28.65 -39.16
CA TYR A 2 14.72 -28.36 -38.90
C TYR A 2 15.03 -28.72 -37.45
N LEU A 3 15.61 -29.92 -37.31
CA LEU A 3 16.52 -30.39 -36.26
C LEU A 3 16.35 -29.72 -34.89
N THR A 4 15.63 -30.42 -34.02
CA THR A 4 15.77 -30.38 -32.56
C THR A 4 17.24 -30.58 -32.19
N ARG A 5 17.99 -29.47 -32.12
CA ARG A 5 19.33 -29.48 -31.51
C ARG A 5 19.15 -29.85 -30.04
N LEU A 6 19.52 -31.09 -29.74
CA LEU A 6 19.81 -31.61 -28.41
C LEU A 6 20.89 -30.74 -27.76
N CYS A 7 20.48 -29.67 -27.09
CA CYS A 7 21.37 -28.94 -26.19
C CYS A 7 21.16 -29.52 -24.79
N PHE A 8 22.00 -30.50 -24.47
CA PHE A 8 22.19 -31.01 -23.12
C PHE A 8 22.46 -29.84 -22.15
N GLY A 9 21.48 -29.54 -21.28
CA GLY A 9 21.65 -28.75 -20.05
C GLY A 9 22.02 -27.26 -20.18
N ARG A 10 22.27 -26.72 -21.37
CA ARG A 10 22.58 -25.28 -21.56
C ARG A 10 21.37 -24.51 -22.08
N PHE A 11 20.92 -23.53 -21.30
CA PHE A 11 19.90 -22.55 -21.71
C PHE A 11 20.31 -21.88 -23.03
N ILE A 12 19.65 -22.26 -24.12
CA ILE A 12 19.85 -21.63 -25.43
C ILE A 12 19.16 -20.26 -25.40
N PRO A 13 19.88 -19.15 -25.56
CA PRO A 13 19.23 -17.86 -25.75
C PRO A 13 18.45 -17.92 -27.07
N TRP A 14 17.13 -17.93 -26.98
CA TRP A 14 16.24 -17.83 -28.12
C TRP A 14 16.56 -16.54 -28.90
N ARG A 15 16.68 -16.63 -30.23
CA ARG A 15 17.01 -15.48 -31.10
C ARG A 15 15.90 -14.41 -31.15
N GLY A 16 14.67 -14.75 -30.76
CA GLY A 16 13.56 -13.81 -30.62
C GLY A 16 12.34 -14.50 -29.99
N VAL A 17 11.64 -13.84 -29.06
CA VAL A 17 10.41 -14.39 -28.45
C VAL A 17 9.22 -13.94 -29.30
N PRO A 18 8.35 -14.85 -29.79
CA PRO A 18 7.20 -14.44 -30.58
C PRO A 18 6.17 -13.72 -29.69
N GLY A 19 5.69 -12.56 -30.15
CA GLY A 19 4.71 -11.76 -29.41
C GLY A 19 5.31 -11.06 -28.20
N SER A 20 4.62 -11.13 -27.06
CA SER A 20 5.05 -10.46 -25.82
C SER A 20 6.27 -11.14 -25.20
N LEU A 21 7.25 -10.34 -24.75
CA LEU A 21 8.47 -10.83 -24.11
C LEU A 21 8.22 -11.45 -22.71
N TRP A 22 7.23 -10.94 -21.99
CA TRP A 22 7.00 -11.25 -20.56
C TRP A 22 5.69 -12.01 -20.29
N SER A 23 4.86 -12.22 -21.31
CA SER A 23 3.56 -12.90 -21.20
C SER A 23 3.35 -13.92 -22.33
N GLY A 24 2.37 -14.82 -22.18
CA GLY A 24 2.09 -15.88 -23.17
C GLY A 24 2.76 -17.23 -22.87
N LYS A 25 2.81 -18.15 -23.85
CA LYS A 25 3.38 -19.50 -23.65
C LYS A 25 4.90 -19.54 -23.77
N GLN A 26 5.46 -18.73 -24.67
CA GLN A 26 6.91 -18.59 -24.85
C GLN A 26 7.32 -17.20 -24.35
N ARG A 27 8.29 -17.14 -23.42
CA ARG A 27 8.71 -15.90 -22.75
C ARG A 27 10.22 -15.87 -22.59
N LYS A 28 10.78 -14.67 -22.44
CA LYS A 28 12.17 -14.49 -22.03
C LYS A 28 12.29 -14.81 -20.54
N ILE A 29 13.09 -15.83 -20.19
CA ILE A 29 13.39 -16.15 -18.80
C ILE A 29 14.56 -15.26 -18.34
N PRO A 30 14.35 -14.32 -17.40
CA PRO A 30 15.44 -13.51 -16.88
C PRO A 30 16.38 -14.38 -16.04
N ARG A 31 17.69 -14.17 -16.21
CA ARG A 31 18.68 -14.89 -15.41
C ARG A 31 18.75 -14.32 -14.00
N LEU A 32 18.87 -15.20 -13.02
CA LEU A 32 19.08 -14.80 -11.63
C LEU A 32 20.57 -14.48 -11.42
N THR A 33 20.90 -13.19 -11.45
CA THR A 33 22.26 -12.69 -11.23
C THR A 33 22.67 -12.81 -9.76
N HIS A 34 23.97 -12.83 -9.50
CA HIS A 34 24.49 -12.87 -8.13
C HIS A 34 23.99 -11.69 -7.28
N SER A 35 23.99 -10.47 -7.85
CA SER A 35 23.46 -9.26 -7.19
C SER A 35 21.99 -9.37 -6.78
N ARG A 36 21.17 -10.05 -7.57
CA ARG A 36 19.75 -10.28 -7.23
C ARG A 36 19.60 -11.32 -6.12
N LYS A 37 20.49 -12.32 -6.07
CA LYS A 37 20.52 -13.31 -4.99
C LYS A 37 20.95 -12.67 -3.67
N SER A 38 22.00 -11.85 -3.68
CA SER A 38 22.48 -11.17 -2.47
C SER A 38 21.42 -10.21 -1.92
N ALA A 39 20.83 -9.35 -2.76
CA ALA A 39 19.78 -8.43 -2.33
C ALA A 39 18.55 -9.16 -1.74
N PHE A 40 18.19 -10.32 -2.29
CA PHE A 40 17.11 -11.13 -1.73
C PHE A 40 17.47 -11.70 -0.36
N LEU A 41 18.70 -12.18 -0.17
CA LEU A 41 19.19 -12.66 1.12
C LEU A 41 19.23 -11.53 2.17
N ASP A 42 19.67 -10.34 1.78
CA ASP A 42 19.70 -9.17 2.66
C ASP A 42 18.29 -8.83 3.16
N GLN A 43 17.30 -8.84 2.25
CA GLN A 43 15.89 -8.66 2.62
C GLN A 43 15.39 -9.75 3.57
N MET A 44 15.74 -11.02 3.31
CA MET A 44 15.36 -12.11 4.20
C MET A 44 15.93 -11.94 5.62
N LEU A 45 17.19 -11.50 5.74
CA LEU A 45 17.82 -11.26 7.04
C LEU A 45 17.12 -10.15 7.81
N VAL A 46 16.76 -9.05 7.14
CA VAL A 46 15.98 -7.96 7.75
C VAL A 46 14.60 -8.45 8.19
N CYS A 47 13.90 -9.22 7.36
CA CYS A 47 12.61 -9.80 7.73
C CYS A 47 12.74 -10.72 8.95
N GLN A 48 13.78 -11.55 9.02
CA GLN A 48 14.02 -12.42 10.16
C GLN A 48 14.29 -11.63 11.45
N GLN A 49 15.07 -10.55 11.37
CA GLN A 49 15.31 -9.65 12.49
C GLN A 49 14.00 -9.00 12.95
N ASN A 50 13.19 -8.48 12.02
CA ASN A 50 11.90 -7.88 12.34
C ASN A 50 10.96 -8.89 13.01
N HIS A 51 10.89 -10.12 12.52
CA HIS A 51 10.10 -11.18 13.16
C HIS A 51 10.55 -11.44 14.59
N ARG A 52 11.86 -11.43 14.87
CA ARG A 52 12.36 -11.59 16.24
C ARG A 52 11.94 -10.42 17.15
N TYR A 53 12.00 -9.20 16.65
CA TYR A 53 11.60 -8.02 17.44
C TYR A 53 10.09 -7.97 17.70
N LEU A 54 9.28 -8.36 16.73
CA LEU A 54 7.82 -8.31 16.82
C LEU A 54 7.20 -9.53 17.53
N GLN A 55 7.99 -10.55 17.87
CA GLN A 55 7.51 -11.75 18.56
C GLN A 55 7.06 -11.50 20.00
N ASN A 56 7.74 -10.60 20.73
CA ASN A 56 7.52 -10.39 22.15
C ASN A 56 7.07 -8.93 22.41
N PRO A 57 5.76 -8.64 22.32
CA PRO A 57 5.25 -7.31 22.62
C PRO A 57 5.41 -6.98 24.12
N PHE A 58 5.60 -5.70 24.42
CA PHE A 58 5.71 -5.21 25.81
C PHE A 58 4.39 -5.33 26.59
N VAL A 59 3.27 -5.16 25.90
CA VAL A 59 1.92 -5.26 26.48
C VAL A 59 1.21 -6.45 25.86
N SER A 60 0.53 -7.24 26.69
CA SER A 60 -0.30 -8.34 26.20
C SER A 60 -1.58 -7.79 25.55
N ALA A 61 -2.12 -8.51 24.57
CA ALA A 61 -3.34 -8.10 23.89
C ALA A 61 -4.51 -7.87 24.87
N GLU A 62 -4.60 -8.65 25.94
CA GLU A 62 -5.63 -8.50 26.98
C GLU A 62 -5.49 -7.19 27.77
N ALA A 63 -4.26 -6.77 28.07
CA ALA A 63 -3.98 -5.51 28.73
C ALA A 63 -4.18 -4.30 27.79
N GLU A 64 -4.07 -4.47 26.47
CA GLU A 64 -4.33 -3.41 25.49
C GLU A 64 -5.82 -3.18 25.21
N ARG A 65 -6.67 -4.22 25.29
CA ARG A 65 -8.12 -4.15 25.00
C ARG A 65 -8.86 -2.97 25.65
N PRO A 66 -8.74 -2.71 26.97
CA PRO A 66 -9.51 -1.61 27.58
C PRO A 66 -9.09 -0.23 27.06
N TYR A 67 -7.83 -0.08 26.62
CA TYR A 67 -7.31 1.18 26.08
C TYR A 67 -7.50 1.29 24.56
N ALA A 68 -7.79 0.19 23.87
CA ALA A 68 -7.86 0.15 22.42
C ALA A 68 -9.01 1.01 21.88
N GLU A 69 -10.21 0.90 22.47
CA GLU A 69 -11.38 1.68 22.05
C GLU A 69 -11.19 3.18 22.27
N GLU A 70 -10.64 3.56 23.43
CA GLU A 70 -10.37 4.96 23.75
C GLU A 70 -9.27 5.55 22.85
N LYS A 71 -8.17 4.82 22.63
CA LYS A 71 -7.12 5.25 21.69
C LYS A 71 -7.66 5.39 20.29
N MET A 72 -8.44 4.42 19.80
CA MET A 72 -9.05 4.48 18.48
C MET A 72 -9.98 5.69 18.34
N ARG A 73 -10.80 5.99 19.36
CA ARG A 73 -11.65 7.18 19.36
C ARG A 73 -10.82 8.46 19.27
N LEU A 74 -9.75 8.58 20.06
CA LEU A 74 -8.86 9.74 20.04
C LEU A 74 -8.10 9.90 18.72
N GLU A 75 -7.67 8.80 18.12
CA GLU A 75 -7.02 8.80 16.80
C GLU A 75 -8.00 9.25 15.72
N LEU A 76 -9.22 8.72 15.74
CA LEU A 76 -10.26 9.08 14.78
C LEU A 76 -10.71 10.55 14.94
N GLU A 77 -10.78 11.05 16.17
CA GLU A 77 -11.02 12.48 16.45
C GLU A 77 -9.89 13.36 15.87
N LYS A 78 -8.63 12.96 16.03
CA LYS A 78 -7.48 13.68 15.45
C LYS A 78 -7.48 13.65 13.92
N GLU A 79 -7.75 12.49 13.32
CA GLU A 79 -7.86 12.34 11.86
C GLU A 79 -8.97 13.22 11.30
N ASN A 80 -10.13 13.23 11.95
CA ASN A 80 -11.24 14.10 11.59
C ASN A 80 -10.86 15.58 11.69
N GLN A 81 -10.23 16.00 12.79
CA GLN A 81 -9.77 17.38 12.94
C GLN A 81 -8.79 17.77 11.83
N LEU A 82 -7.80 16.93 11.53
CA LEU A 82 -6.86 17.18 10.43
C LEU A 82 -7.56 17.31 9.08
N PHE A 83 -8.53 16.42 8.80
CA PHE A 83 -9.34 16.48 7.60
C PHE A 83 -10.14 17.78 7.51
N TYR A 84 -10.88 18.13 8.57
CA TYR A 84 -11.71 19.34 8.61
C TYR A 84 -10.87 20.61 8.52
N ASN A 85 -9.70 20.65 9.16
CA ASN A 85 -8.77 21.77 9.05
C ASN A 85 -8.28 21.96 7.60
N ARG A 86 -7.85 20.87 6.96
CA ARG A 86 -7.42 20.91 5.56
C ARG A 86 -8.56 21.30 4.62
N TYR A 87 -9.77 20.82 4.88
CA TYR A 87 -10.96 21.22 4.14
C TYR A 87 -11.27 22.71 4.34
N ALA A 88 -11.19 23.20 5.57
CA ALA A 88 -11.40 24.61 5.90
C ALA A 88 -10.43 25.52 5.16
N GLU A 89 -9.15 25.16 5.12
CA GLU A 89 -8.14 25.89 4.34
C GLU A 89 -8.49 25.96 2.85
N GLN A 90 -8.87 24.83 2.25
CA GLN A 90 -9.29 24.75 0.84
C GLN A 90 -10.54 25.59 0.57
N PHE A 91 -11.52 25.52 1.47
CA PHE A 91 -12.76 26.27 1.37
C PHE A 91 -12.50 27.78 1.45
N ASN A 92 -11.73 28.24 2.44
CA ASN A 92 -11.42 29.65 2.63
C ASN A 92 -10.61 30.22 1.46
N ARG A 93 -9.73 29.43 0.86
CA ARG A 93 -9.01 29.81 -0.38
C ARG A 93 -9.96 30.02 -1.56
N ARG A 94 -10.99 29.17 -1.69
CA ARG A 94 -11.93 29.23 -2.80
C ARG A 94 -13.05 30.26 -2.60
N PHE A 95 -13.50 30.44 -1.37
CA PHE A 95 -14.64 31.27 -1.00
C PHE A 95 -14.26 32.27 0.09
N VAL A 96 -13.57 33.34 -0.31
CA VAL A 96 -13.03 34.37 0.62
C VAL A 96 -14.11 35.08 1.43
N THR A 97 -15.31 35.24 0.88
CA THR A 97 -16.41 35.98 1.51
C THR A 97 -17.34 35.12 2.38
N ARG A 98 -17.24 33.78 2.28
CA ARG A 98 -18.15 32.86 2.97
C ARG A 98 -17.46 32.28 4.19
N LYS A 99 -18.16 32.19 5.31
CA LYS A 99 -17.69 31.42 6.47
C LYS A 99 -18.11 29.97 6.33
N LEU A 100 -17.16 29.07 6.55
CA LEU A 100 -17.35 27.63 6.48
C LEU A 100 -18.52 27.16 7.37
N GLU A 101 -18.55 27.60 8.63
CA GLU A 101 -19.58 27.22 9.62
C GLU A 101 -20.99 27.65 9.18
N GLU A 102 -21.13 28.87 8.67
CA GLU A 102 -22.40 29.39 8.14
C GLU A 102 -22.86 28.58 6.93
N THR A 103 -21.94 28.17 6.05
CA THR A 103 -22.31 27.32 4.90
C THR A 103 -22.73 25.91 5.30
N TRP A 104 -22.06 25.28 6.26
CA TRP A 104 -22.46 23.96 6.75
C TRP A 104 -23.81 23.98 7.47
N THR A 105 -24.07 25.02 8.27
CA THR A 105 -25.35 25.17 8.97
C THR A 105 -26.51 25.43 8.02
N LEU A 106 -26.29 26.14 6.91
CA LEU A 106 -27.30 26.29 5.85
C LEU A 106 -27.56 24.96 5.13
N LEU A 107 -26.51 24.21 4.79
CA LEU A 107 -26.62 22.92 4.11
C LEU A 107 -27.38 21.90 4.97
N SER A 108 -27.09 21.82 6.27
CA SER A 108 -27.78 20.89 7.17
C SER A 108 -29.26 21.22 7.33
N LYS A 109 -29.63 22.50 7.39
CA LYS A 109 -31.04 22.96 7.45
C LYS A 109 -31.80 22.70 6.15
N SER A 110 -31.12 22.74 5.00
CA SER A 110 -31.72 22.46 3.70
C SER A 110 -31.89 20.97 3.39
N LYS A 111 -31.35 20.08 4.23
CA LYS A 111 -31.38 18.64 4.02
C LYS A 111 -32.79 18.12 4.29
N ARG A 112 -33.53 17.79 3.23
CA ARG A 112 -34.81 17.09 3.35
C ARG A 112 -34.52 15.60 3.51
N PHE A 113 -35.12 14.98 4.52
CA PHE A 113 -35.13 13.54 4.67
C PHE A 113 -36.39 13.04 3.98
N ASP A 114 -36.24 12.07 3.08
CA ASP A 114 -37.38 11.30 2.58
C ASP A 114 -37.89 10.47 3.77
N LEU A 115 -39.07 10.84 4.28
CA LEU A 115 -39.80 10.12 5.34
C LEU A 115 -40.62 8.98 4.74
#